data_AF-A0A519XTI1-F1
#
_entry.id   AF-A0A519XTI1-F1
#
_cell.length_a   1.000
_cell.length_b   1.000
_cell.length_c   1.000
_cell.angle_alpha   90.00
_cell.angle_beta   90.00
_cell.angle_gamma   90.00
#
_symmetry.space_group_name_H-M   'P 1'
#
loop_
_entity.id
_entity.type
_entity.pdbx_description
1 polymer ?
#
loop_
_entity_poly.entity_id
_entity_poly.type
_entity_poly.pdbx_seq_one_letter_code
_entity_poly.pdbx_strand_id
1 'polypeptide(L)'
;MAAADLSPTLSADIPLQIHRIWEIYHGKLAMKFKIKNTSNKDVEIGALGIPMIFDNILDGRTLEQTHAKNVFYDPYIGSDAGYLQVTRLSGHAPSLIVAPIGKTPFEAYNPLNDDPTPRGIAFEGFYEWMVHSKAYAENEWKTADQWNTPSSTVLKPGAVKVYALQFILSGTAQDTEAKLIENSLPVAVSVPGYVLPQNAEAKLFIKYPKSIKSIKSFPTDALTVTALPVGKSSWLGYAIKGNAWGRAKLLITYSNGIEQSIHYKIIASEKEVIENYGRFLTTKQWFNQSNDIFKRSPSPITYDNEKQQQVTQDNRAWIAGLSDEGGAGAWLGAIMKQLVQPNKLEIDKLKQFVDTVMFGRIQLRNGANKYGVKKSLFYYEPDSMPKNTYSTTINFKTWSAWPKKEADNLGRSYNYPHVAAAHWVMYRLARNYQGLVEQATWKEHLIDAAETGLAMVRLAPEYA
;
A
#
# COMPACT_ATOMS: atom_id res chain seq x y z
N MET A 1 34.41 -18.75 -5.46
CA MET A 1 33.95 -17.42 -5.94
C MET A 1 33.80 -17.51 -7.45
N ALA A 2 32.82 -16.83 -8.04
CA ALA A 2 32.44 -17.01 -9.45
C ALA A 2 32.34 -15.67 -10.17
N ALA A 3 32.71 -15.61 -11.44
CA ALA A 3 32.57 -14.43 -12.29
C ALA A 3 31.95 -14.82 -13.63
N ALA A 4 31.11 -13.95 -14.19
CA ALA A 4 30.48 -14.13 -15.49
C ALA A 4 30.54 -12.83 -16.30
N ASP A 5 30.83 -12.94 -17.59
CA ASP A 5 30.65 -11.86 -18.56
C ASP A 5 29.21 -11.85 -19.05
N LEU A 6 28.50 -10.76 -18.76
CA LEU A 6 27.11 -10.53 -19.14
C LEU A 6 26.99 -9.76 -20.46
N SER A 7 28.10 -9.33 -21.07
CA SER A 7 28.07 -8.61 -22.35
C SER A 7 27.30 -9.36 -23.46
N PRO A 8 27.37 -10.71 -23.57
CA PRO A 8 26.59 -11.45 -24.55
C PRO A 8 25.06 -11.41 -24.36
N THR A 9 24.56 -10.95 -23.21
CA THR A 9 23.13 -10.81 -22.95
C THR A 9 22.58 -9.43 -23.31
N LEU A 10 23.45 -8.51 -23.76
CA LEU A 10 23.08 -7.16 -24.19
C LEU A 10 22.94 -7.12 -25.71
N SER A 11 22.17 -6.15 -26.21
CA SER A 11 22.12 -5.86 -27.65
C SER A 11 23.52 -5.52 -28.19
N ALA A 12 23.82 -5.95 -29.42
CA ALA A 12 25.16 -5.83 -30.01
C ALA A 12 25.66 -4.39 -30.18
N ASP A 13 24.76 -3.41 -30.15
CA ASP A 13 25.03 -1.98 -30.22
C ASP A 13 25.34 -1.33 -28.87
N ILE A 14 25.19 -2.05 -27.75
CA ILE A 14 25.50 -1.54 -26.41
C ILE A 14 27.03 -1.62 -26.18
N PRO A 15 27.74 -0.48 -26.05
CA PRO A 15 29.20 -0.43 -25.96
C PRO A 15 29.74 -0.64 -24.54
N LEU A 16 29.11 -1.55 -23.78
CA LEU A 16 29.43 -1.81 -22.39
C LEU A 16 29.87 -3.27 -22.20
N GLN A 17 31.03 -3.45 -21.57
CA GLN A 17 31.42 -4.75 -21.04
C GLN A 17 31.00 -4.84 -19.57
N ILE A 18 30.23 -5.86 -19.22
CA ILE A 18 29.67 -6.04 -17.87
C ILE A 18 30.13 -7.37 -17.28
N HIS A 19 30.92 -7.33 -16.21
CA HIS A 19 31.26 -8.52 -15.42
C HIS A 19 30.47 -8.55 -14.11
N ARG A 20 29.71 -9.63 -13.87
CA ARG A 20 29.12 -9.94 -12.56
C ARG A 20 30.05 -10.88 -11.80
N ILE A 21 30.36 -10.54 -10.55
CA ILE A 21 31.32 -11.25 -9.70
C ILE A 21 30.67 -11.51 -8.35
N TRP A 22 30.67 -12.78 -7.93
CA TRP A 22 30.31 -13.21 -6.58
C TRP A 22 31.56 -13.38 -5.74
N GLU A 23 31.67 -12.63 -4.66
CA GLU A 23 32.83 -12.64 -3.77
C GLU A 23 32.45 -12.66 -2.27
N ILE A 24 33.44 -12.88 -1.41
CA ILE A 24 33.28 -12.72 0.04
C ILE A 24 33.84 -11.36 0.45
N TYR A 25 32.98 -10.52 1.02
CA TYR A 25 33.32 -9.19 1.55
C TYR A 25 33.05 -9.17 3.06
N HIS A 26 34.11 -8.99 3.86
CA HIS A 26 34.04 -9.02 5.34
C HIS A 26 33.24 -10.22 5.89
N GLY A 27 33.51 -11.41 5.35
CA GLY A 27 32.86 -12.67 5.75
C GLY A 27 31.43 -12.87 5.20
N LYS A 28 30.95 -12.01 4.31
CA LYS A 28 29.59 -12.06 3.74
C LYS A 28 29.62 -12.24 2.24
N LEU A 29 28.57 -12.85 1.70
CA LEU A 29 28.40 -12.93 0.25
C LEU A 29 28.16 -11.53 -0.31
N ALA A 30 28.85 -11.19 -1.39
CA ALA A 30 28.68 -9.95 -2.12
C ALA A 30 28.55 -10.22 -3.62
N MET A 31 27.72 -9.42 -4.28
CA MET A 31 27.57 -9.40 -5.73
C MET A 31 28.07 -8.06 -6.25
N LYS A 32 29.03 -8.09 -7.17
CA LYS A 32 29.70 -6.93 -7.74
C LYS A 32 29.53 -6.91 -9.26
N PHE A 33 29.22 -5.76 -9.81
CA PHE A 33 29.18 -5.48 -11.24
C PHE A 33 30.32 -4.53 -11.60
N LYS A 34 31.16 -4.92 -12.55
CA LYS A 34 32.15 -4.04 -13.18
C LYS A 34 31.65 -3.71 -14.59
N ILE A 35 31.37 -2.43 -14.82
CA ILE A 35 30.84 -1.92 -16.10
C ILE A 35 31.94 -1.07 -16.74
N LYS A 36 32.38 -1.46 -17.94
CA LYS A 36 33.43 -0.77 -18.70
C LYS A 36 32.87 -0.25 -20.01
N ASN A 37 33.13 1.02 -20.33
CA ASN A 37 32.90 1.55 -21.66
C ASN A 37 34.01 1.06 -22.62
N THR A 38 33.63 0.30 -23.64
CA THR A 38 34.57 -0.28 -24.63
C THR A 38 34.68 0.57 -25.90
N SER A 39 33.86 1.63 -26.03
CA SER A 39 33.90 2.52 -27.18
C SER A 39 34.91 3.67 -27.03
N ASN A 40 35.01 4.48 -28.08
CA ASN A 40 35.78 5.72 -28.13
C ASN A 40 34.93 6.98 -27.87
N LYS A 41 33.67 6.83 -27.43
CA LYS A 41 32.77 7.94 -27.08
C LYS A 41 32.36 7.86 -25.62
N ASP A 42 31.92 8.97 -25.05
CA ASP A 42 31.26 8.97 -23.75
C ASP A 42 29.93 8.21 -23.83
N VAL A 43 29.63 7.40 -22.81
CA VAL A 43 28.39 6.62 -22.71
C VAL A 43 27.66 7.02 -21.43
N GLU A 44 26.44 7.54 -21.56
CA GLU A 44 25.56 7.79 -20.41
C GLU A 44 24.75 6.54 -20.09
N ILE A 45 24.78 6.12 -18.82
CA ILE A 45 23.89 5.09 -18.28
C ILE A 45 22.75 5.84 -17.57
N GLY A 46 21.64 6.01 -18.28
CA GLY A 46 20.45 6.71 -17.79
C GLY A 46 19.57 5.90 -16.84
N ALA A 47 19.56 4.58 -16.99
CA ALA A 47 18.94 3.65 -16.05
C ALA A 47 19.85 2.44 -15.82
N LEU A 48 19.96 2.02 -14.57
CA LEU A 48 20.72 0.84 -14.18
C LEU A 48 20.00 0.13 -13.03
N GLY A 49 19.35 -0.96 -13.36
CA GLY A 49 18.69 -1.85 -12.42
C GLY A 49 19.49 -3.12 -12.16
N ILE A 50 19.33 -3.67 -10.95
CA ILE A 50 19.83 -5.00 -10.57
C ILE A 50 18.62 -5.84 -10.17
N PRO A 51 18.19 -6.83 -10.98
CA PRO A 51 17.05 -7.67 -10.66
C PRO A 51 17.21 -8.38 -9.31
N MET A 52 16.25 -8.17 -8.40
CA MET A 52 16.21 -8.77 -7.06
C MET A 52 15.22 -9.93 -7.07
N ILE A 53 15.64 -11.04 -7.67
CA ILE A 53 14.77 -12.21 -7.89
C ILE A 53 14.76 -13.10 -6.64
N PHE A 54 13.74 -12.91 -5.81
CA PHE A 54 13.45 -13.74 -4.65
C PHE A 54 12.10 -14.46 -4.85
N ASP A 55 11.97 -15.68 -4.33
CA ASP A 55 10.79 -16.50 -4.59
C ASP A 55 9.55 -15.99 -3.83
N ASN A 56 8.72 -15.18 -4.49
CA ASN A 56 7.41 -14.70 -4.03
C ASN A 56 6.27 -15.24 -4.93
N ILE A 57 6.48 -16.38 -5.58
CA ILE A 57 5.44 -17.02 -6.40
C ILE A 57 4.61 -17.93 -5.50
N LEU A 58 3.43 -17.47 -5.09
CA LEU A 58 2.51 -18.25 -4.25
C LEU A 58 1.62 -19.18 -5.09
N ASP A 59 1.57 -18.95 -6.40
CA ASP A 59 0.71 -19.69 -7.32
C ASP A 59 1.10 -21.19 -7.41
N GLY A 60 0.08 -22.05 -7.48
CA GLY A 60 0.25 -23.50 -7.52
C GLY A 60 0.84 -24.14 -6.24
N ARG A 61 0.90 -23.41 -5.11
CA ARG A 61 1.44 -23.91 -3.84
C ARG A 61 0.37 -24.03 -2.75
N THR A 62 0.50 -25.04 -1.89
CA THR A 62 -0.29 -25.10 -0.64
C THR A 62 0.19 -24.02 0.34
N LEU A 63 -0.60 -23.72 1.37
CA LEU A 63 -0.21 -22.77 2.41
C LEU A 63 1.12 -23.18 3.08
N GLU A 64 1.30 -24.46 3.38
CA GLU A 64 2.51 -24.99 4.01
C GLU A 64 3.73 -24.81 3.09
N GLN A 65 3.57 -25.10 1.79
CA GLN A 65 4.64 -24.92 0.80
C GLN A 65 5.01 -23.45 0.66
N THR A 66 4.01 -22.58 0.62
CA THR A 66 4.17 -21.13 0.53
C THR A 66 4.94 -20.58 1.73
N HIS A 67 4.56 -20.97 2.96
CA HIS A 67 5.26 -20.55 4.18
C HIS A 67 6.71 -21.05 4.27
N ALA A 68 7.00 -22.22 3.69
CA ALA A 68 8.33 -22.85 3.75
C ALA A 68 9.29 -22.35 2.67
N LYS A 69 8.80 -22.02 1.47
CA LYS A 69 9.62 -21.75 0.28
C LYS A 69 9.64 -20.28 -0.14
N ASN A 70 8.62 -19.51 0.22
CA ASN A 70 8.50 -18.13 -0.25
C ASN A 70 8.99 -17.10 0.76
N VAL A 71 9.28 -15.92 0.23
CA VAL A 71 9.68 -14.74 0.99
C VAL A 71 8.88 -13.52 0.55
N PHE A 72 8.60 -12.63 1.50
CA PHE A 72 8.33 -11.23 1.22
C PHE A 72 9.65 -10.48 1.10
N TYR A 73 9.70 -9.46 0.27
CA TYR A 73 10.85 -8.59 0.22
C TYR A 73 10.45 -7.11 0.10
N ASP A 74 10.84 -6.35 1.12
CA ASP A 74 10.34 -5.00 1.37
C ASP A 74 11.48 -3.98 1.19
N PRO A 75 11.31 -2.99 0.29
CA PRO A 75 12.35 -2.03 -0.03
C PRO A 75 12.36 -0.84 0.95
N TYR A 76 13.55 -0.47 1.40
CA TYR A 76 13.84 0.89 1.84
C TYR A 76 14.71 1.56 0.78
N ILE A 77 14.09 2.36 -0.09
CA ILE A 77 14.78 3.18 -1.12
C ILE A 77 15.51 4.39 -0.50
N GLY A 78 16.35 4.14 0.50
CA GLY A 78 17.06 5.12 1.31
C GLY A 78 18.33 5.70 0.68
N SER A 79 18.45 5.71 -0.66
CA SER A 79 19.68 6.08 -1.37
C SER A 79 20.88 5.19 -0.95
N ASP A 80 22.04 5.76 -0.60
CA ASP A 80 23.22 4.97 -0.20
C ASP A 80 23.03 4.19 1.11
N ALA A 81 22.00 4.51 1.89
CA ALA A 81 21.61 3.79 3.11
C ALA A 81 20.40 2.86 2.90
N GLY A 82 19.92 2.74 1.66
CA GLY A 82 18.81 1.86 1.33
C GLY A 82 19.15 0.39 1.54
N TYR A 83 18.13 -0.43 1.71
CA TYR A 83 18.27 -1.89 1.80
C TYR A 83 16.99 -2.57 1.31
N LEU A 84 17.10 -3.85 0.96
CA LEU A 84 15.95 -4.73 0.74
C LEU A 84 15.93 -5.75 1.88
N GLN A 85 14.87 -5.74 2.68
CA GLN A 85 14.62 -6.78 3.66
C GLN A 85 13.97 -7.96 2.96
N VAL A 86 14.42 -9.18 3.21
CA VAL A 86 13.88 -10.41 2.63
C VAL A 86 13.53 -11.36 3.77
N THR A 87 12.24 -11.63 3.96
CA THR A 87 11.71 -12.35 5.12
C THR A 87 10.84 -13.50 4.65
N ARG A 88 11.05 -14.68 5.25
CA ARG A 88 10.19 -15.85 4.98
C ARG A 88 8.73 -15.53 5.29
N LEU A 89 7.81 -16.07 4.51
CA LEU A 89 6.38 -15.89 4.78
C LEU A 89 5.95 -16.39 6.17
N SER A 90 6.68 -17.37 6.72
CA SER A 90 6.48 -17.84 8.10
C SER A 90 6.96 -16.88 9.19
N GLY A 91 7.70 -15.82 8.87
CA GLY A 91 8.30 -14.88 9.82
C GLY A 91 9.50 -15.43 10.61
N HIS A 92 9.85 -16.71 10.43
CA HIS A 92 10.98 -17.33 11.12
C HIS A 92 12.33 -16.89 10.54
N ALA A 93 13.33 -16.86 11.42
CA ALA A 93 14.72 -16.67 11.04
C ALA A 93 15.26 -17.81 10.13
N PRO A 94 16.32 -17.56 9.35
CA PRO A 94 16.91 -16.25 9.11
C PRO A 94 16.13 -15.44 8.07
N SER A 95 15.99 -14.14 8.31
CA SER A 95 15.77 -13.12 7.29
C SER A 95 17.10 -12.75 6.64
N LEU A 96 17.04 -12.08 5.49
CA LEU A 96 18.19 -11.60 4.73
C LEU A 96 18.04 -10.10 4.50
N ILE A 97 19.15 -9.36 4.55
CA ILE A 97 19.21 -7.96 4.17
C ILE A 97 20.15 -7.84 2.97
N VAL A 98 19.66 -7.27 1.87
CA VAL A 98 20.50 -6.83 0.75
C VAL A 98 20.80 -5.35 0.95
N ALA A 99 22.07 -5.01 1.05
CA ALA A 99 22.53 -3.64 1.34
C ALA A 99 23.68 -3.23 0.41
N PRO A 100 23.90 -1.93 0.18
CA PRO A 100 24.93 -1.48 -0.74
C PRO A 100 26.33 -1.64 -0.16
N ILE A 101 27.29 -1.82 -1.06
CA ILE A 101 28.72 -1.63 -0.78
C ILE A 101 29.16 -0.39 -1.55
N GLY A 102 29.73 0.58 -0.84
CA GLY A 102 30.15 1.85 -1.44
C GLY A 102 28.95 2.62 -2.00
N LYS A 103 29.14 3.28 -3.15
CA LYS A 103 28.10 4.09 -3.82
C LYS A 103 27.29 3.26 -4.81
N THR A 104 26.41 2.43 -4.27
CA THR A 104 25.42 1.65 -5.03
C THR A 104 24.02 1.98 -4.51
N PRO A 105 23.53 3.23 -4.67
CA PRO A 105 22.31 3.69 -4.01
C PRO A 105 21.09 2.85 -4.37
N PHE A 106 20.17 2.68 -3.42
CA PHE A 106 18.80 2.22 -3.69
C PHE A 106 17.94 3.44 -4.01
N GLU A 107 18.07 3.95 -5.24
CA GLU A 107 17.42 5.19 -5.67
C GLU A 107 15.92 5.00 -5.91
N ALA A 108 15.56 3.93 -6.61
CA ALA A 108 14.17 3.60 -6.92
C ALA A 108 13.96 2.08 -6.88
N TYR A 109 12.70 1.67 -6.90
CA TYR A 109 12.31 0.27 -6.97
C TYR A 109 11.32 0.11 -8.11
N ASN A 110 11.74 -0.62 -9.15
CA ASN A 110 10.99 -0.72 -10.39
C ASN A 110 10.40 -2.13 -10.54
N PRO A 111 9.10 -2.30 -10.83
CA PRO A 111 8.56 -3.57 -11.28
C PRO A 111 9.16 -3.97 -12.64
N LEU A 112 9.66 -5.20 -12.73
CA LEU A 112 10.14 -5.82 -13.98
C LEU A 112 8.95 -6.28 -14.83
N ASN A 113 8.27 -5.31 -15.44
CA ASN A 113 7.06 -5.55 -16.23
C ASN A 113 7.30 -6.33 -17.54
N ASP A 114 8.54 -6.39 -18.00
CA ASP A 114 9.02 -7.11 -19.17
C ASP A 114 9.51 -8.53 -18.85
N ASP A 115 9.57 -8.91 -17.57
CA ASP A 115 9.83 -10.30 -17.17
C ASP A 115 8.69 -11.22 -17.66
N PRO A 116 9.02 -12.35 -18.32
CA PRO A 116 8.01 -13.21 -18.93
C PRO A 116 7.27 -14.09 -17.92
N THR A 117 7.62 -14.07 -16.63
CA THR A 117 6.97 -14.89 -15.61
C THR A 117 5.50 -14.45 -15.47
N PRO A 118 4.53 -15.37 -15.64
CA PRO A 118 3.11 -15.02 -15.58
C PRO A 118 2.74 -14.38 -14.23
N ARG A 119 2.18 -13.17 -14.28
CA ARG A 119 1.65 -12.46 -13.12
C ARG A 119 0.19 -12.82 -12.87
N GLY A 120 -0.24 -12.72 -11.62
CA GLY A 120 -1.61 -12.98 -11.21
C GLY A 120 -1.90 -12.43 -9.82
N ILE A 121 -3.05 -12.80 -9.27
CA ILE A 121 -3.48 -12.36 -7.93
C ILE A 121 -2.48 -12.80 -6.85
N ALA A 122 -1.84 -13.95 -7.05
CA ALA A 122 -0.90 -14.58 -6.12
C ALA A 122 0.58 -14.29 -6.42
N PHE A 123 0.89 -13.46 -7.43
CA PHE A 123 2.25 -13.06 -7.80
C PHE A 123 2.22 -11.78 -8.65
N GLU A 124 2.65 -10.66 -8.08
CA GLU A 124 2.60 -9.34 -8.73
C GLU A 124 3.76 -9.07 -9.71
N GLY A 125 4.78 -9.95 -9.74
CA GLY A 125 5.98 -9.80 -10.55
C GLY A 125 7.24 -9.57 -9.72
N PHE A 126 8.38 -9.60 -10.40
CA PHE A 126 9.68 -9.27 -9.80
C PHE A 126 9.95 -7.77 -9.89
N TYR A 127 10.95 -7.35 -9.12
CA TYR A 127 11.38 -5.95 -9.06
C TYR A 127 12.90 -5.89 -9.09
N GLU A 128 13.41 -4.71 -9.42
CA GLU A 128 14.84 -4.44 -9.47
C GLU A 128 15.26 -3.28 -8.57
N TRP A 129 16.45 -3.44 -8.01
CA TRP A 129 17.18 -2.38 -7.32
C TRP A 129 17.67 -1.37 -8.34
N MET A 130 17.12 -0.14 -8.33
CA MET A 130 17.57 0.89 -9.25
C MET A 130 18.69 1.72 -8.63
N VAL A 131 19.85 1.66 -9.28
CA VAL A 131 21.01 2.51 -8.97
C VAL A 131 20.89 3.87 -9.64
N HIS A 132 20.37 3.89 -10.88
CA HIS A 132 20.12 5.08 -11.69
C HIS A 132 18.74 4.94 -12.32
N SER A 133 17.93 5.99 -12.28
CA SER A 133 16.54 5.97 -12.79
C SER A 133 16.17 7.13 -13.71
N LYS A 134 17.13 7.97 -14.11
CA LYS A 134 16.87 9.15 -14.96
C LYS A 134 16.11 8.81 -16.25
N ALA A 135 16.52 7.76 -16.97
CA ALA A 135 15.86 7.40 -18.23
C ALA A 135 14.38 7.02 -18.03
N TYR A 136 14.05 6.28 -16.97
CA TYR A 136 12.65 5.98 -16.64
C TYR A 136 11.88 7.24 -16.24
N ALA A 137 12.49 8.11 -15.43
CA ALA A 137 11.87 9.37 -15.01
C ALA A 137 11.56 10.31 -16.18
N GLU A 138 12.39 10.33 -17.22
CA GLU A 138 12.17 11.13 -18.42
C GLU A 138 11.16 10.51 -19.41
N ASN A 139 10.82 9.23 -19.25
CA ASN A 139 9.98 8.48 -20.18
C ASN A 139 8.75 7.86 -19.48
N GLU A 140 8.84 6.59 -19.07
CA GLU A 140 7.72 5.79 -18.53
C GLU A 140 7.11 6.40 -17.27
N TRP A 141 7.92 7.10 -16.46
CA TRP A 141 7.50 7.68 -15.19
C TRP A 141 7.34 9.20 -15.24
N LYS A 142 7.25 9.80 -16.44
CA LYS A 142 7.19 11.27 -16.62
C LYS A 142 6.05 11.97 -15.85
N THR A 143 4.98 11.24 -15.51
CA THR A 143 3.83 11.78 -14.76
C THR A 143 3.86 11.44 -13.27
N ALA A 144 4.93 10.80 -12.78
CA ALA A 144 5.05 10.36 -11.40
C ALA A 144 6.13 11.16 -10.66
N ASP A 145 5.78 11.65 -9.48
CA ASP A 145 6.74 12.28 -8.57
C ASP A 145 7.63 11.23 -7.90
N GLN A 146 8.92 11.27 -8.18
CA GLN A 146 9.89 10.33 -7.62
C GLN A 146 10.28 10.71 -6.18
N TRP A 147 10.46 9.71 -5.32
CA TRP A 147 10.92 9.93 -3.94
C TRP A 147 12.37 10.43 -3.90
N ASN A 148 13.24 9.82 -4.71
CA ASN A 148 14.63 10.23 -4.86
C ASN A 148 14.84 10.96 -6.18
N THR A 149 15.82 11.86 -6.19
CA THR A 149 16.21 12.58 -7.40
C THR A 149 16.75 11.57 -8.40
N PRO A 150 16.14 11.41 -9.59
CA PRO A 150 16.61 10.48 -10.59
C PRO A 150 18.03 10.84 -11.03
N SER A 151 18.91 9.84 -11.08
CA SER A 151 20.31 10.04 -11.48
C SER A 151 20.72 9.20 -12.68
N SER A 152 21.83 9.60 -13.30
CA SER A 152 22.55 8.87 -14.34
C SER A 152 24.06 8.97 -14.09
N THR A 153 24.86 8.21 -14.84
CA THR A 153 26.32 8.36 -14.83
C THR A 153 26.88 8.35 -16.26
N VAL A 154 27.93 9.13 -16.50
CA VAL A 154 28.67 9.12 -17.77
C VAL A 154 29.98 8.35 -17.61
N LEU A 155 30.24 7.40 -18.50
CA LEU A 155 31.50 6.66 -18.61
C LEU A 155 32.29 7.14 -19.81
N LYS A 156 33.48 7.72 -19.56
CA LYS A 156 34.44 8.05 -20.61
C LYS A 156 34.98 6.80 -21.30
N PRO A 157 35.57 6.91 -22.51
CA PRO A 157 36.24 5.80 -23.19
C PRO A 157 37.19 5.03 -22.26
N GLY A 158 37.03 3.71 -22.17
CA GLY A 158 37.85 2.83 -21.32
C GLY A 158 37.58 2.91 -19.82
N ALA A 159 36.75 3.86 -19.35
CA ALA A 159 36.44 4.02 -17.94
C ALA A 159 35.64 2.83 -17.40
N VAL A 160 35.88 2.51 -16.13
CA VAL A 160 35.21 1.43 -15.40
C VAL A 160 34.48 2.01 -14.20
N LYS A 161 33.23 1.58 -14.01
CA LYS A 161 32.43 1.85 -12.82
C LYS A 161 32.08 0.53 -12.14
N VAL A 162 32.05 0.56 -10.81
CA VAL A 162 31.78 -0.61 -9.99
C VAL A 162 30.60 -0.33 -9.09
N TYR A 163 29.65 -1.27 -9.08
CA TYR A 163 28.50 -1.30 -8.19
C TYR A 163 28.51 -2.63 -7.46
N ALA A 164 28.12 -2.64 -6.19
CA ALA A 164 28.13 -3.87 -5.41
C ALA A 164 27.09 -3.84 -4.28
N LEU A 165 26.55 -5.03 -4.02
CA LEU A 165 25.60 -5.32 -2.95
C LEU A 165 26.18 -6.43 -2.05
N GLN A 166 25.91 -6.37 -0.76
CA GLN A 166 26.21 -7.42 0.22
C GLN A 166 24.92 -8.05 0.72
N PHE A 167 25.02 -9.34 1.06
CA PHE A 167 23.94 -10.18 1.56
C PHE A 167 24.22 -10.50 3.02
N ILE A 168 23.45 -9.90 3.92
CA ILE A 168 23.63 -9.97 5.37
C ILE A 168 22.53 -10.85 5.94
N LEU A 169 22.91 -12.02 6.49
CA LEU A 169 21.96 -12.82 7.26
C LEU A 169 21.57 -12.06 8.53
N SER A 170 20.28 -12.01 8.78
CA SER A 170 19.67 -11.43 9.97
C SER A 170 18.94 -12.51 10.78
N GLY A 171 18.47 -12.13 11.97
CA GLY A 171 17.55 -12.94 12.76
C GLY A 171 16.19 -12.97 12.09
N THR A 172 15.21 -12.32 12.70
CA THR A 172 13.89 -12.06 12.13
C THR A 172 13.84 -10.68 11.47
N ALA A 173 12.69 -10.31 10.94
CA ALA A 173 12.45 -8.96 10.43
C ALA A 173 12.73 -7.85 11.48
N GLN A 174 12.48 -8.13 12.76
CA GLN A 174 12.69 -7.17 13.86
C GLN A 174 14.17 -6.90 14.16
N ASP A 175 15.08 -7.74 13.67
CA ASP A 175 16.53 -7.62 13.93
C ASP A 175 17.25 -6.75 12.89
N THR A 176 16.51 -6.13 11.96
CA THR A 176 17.05 -5.42 10.79
C THR A 176 17.95 -4.26 11.19
N GLU A 177 17.45 -3.34 12.02
CA GLU A 177 18.22 -2.18 12.49
C GLU A 177 19.47 -2.60 13.26
N ALA A 178 19.36 -3.61 14.12
CA ALA A 178 20.49 -4.14 14.88
C ALA A 178 21.57 -4.67 13.93
N LYS A 179 21.19 -5.45 12.89
CA LYS A 179 22.14 -5.96 11.89
C LYS A 179 22.72 -4.89 11.00
N LEU A 180 21.97 -3.86 10.62
CA LEU A 180 22.53 -2.72 9.89
C LEU A 180 23.58 -2.00 10.73
N ILE A 181 23.32 -1.78 12.03
CA ILE A 181 24.27 -1.17 12.97
C ILE A 181 25.54 -2.01 13.12
N GLU A 182 25.42 -3.32 13.33
CA GLU A 182 26.57 -4.25 13.42
C GLU A 182 27.45 -4.19 12.16
N ASN A 183 26.84 -3.93 11.00
CA ASN A 183 27.51 -3.81 9.71
C ASN A 183 27.97 -2.39 9.38
N SER A 184 27.89 -1.47 10.34
CA SER A 184 28.27 -0.06 10.16
C SER A 184 27.53 0.59 8.98
N LEU A 185 26.25 0.28 8.80
CA LEU A 185 25.37 0.92 7.83
C LEU A 185 24.52 1.99 8.53
N PRO A 186 24.13 3.09 7.86
CA PRO A 186 23.28 4.11 8.47
C PRO A 186 21.89 3.56 8.80
N VAL A 187 21.40 3.87 10.00
CA VAL A 187 20.05 3.53 10.46
C VAL A 187 19.31 4.79 10.88
N ALA A 188 18.06 4.89 10.44
CA ALA A 188 17.14 5.96 10.81
C ALA A 188 15.79 5.37 11.19
N VAL A 189 15.27 5.75 12.37
CA VAL A 189 13.97 5.28 12.89
C VAL A 189 13.18 6.49 13.38
N SER A 190 11.97 6.66 12.84
CA SER A 190 11.05 7.72 13.28
C SER A 190 9.90 7.16 14.12
N VAL A 191 9.57 7.83 15.22
CA VAL A 191 8.52 7.46 16.17
C VAL A 191 7.51 8.60 16.30
N PRO A 192 6.18 8.34 16.22
CA PRO A 192 5.55 7.03 16.10
C PRO A 192 5.60 6.42 14.68
N GLY A 193 6.05 7.18 13.69
CA GLY A 193 6.21 6.68 12.33
C GLY A 193 6.50 7.79 11.31
N TYR A 194 6.17 7.52 10.06
CA TYR A 194 6.50 8.37 8.91
C TYR A 194 5.31 9.14 8.33
N VAL A 195 4.12 8.96 8.89
CA VAL A 195 2.95 9.82 8.63
C VAL A 195 2.90 10.87 9.74
N LEU A 196 3.02 12.14 9.38
CA LEU A 196 3.24 13.24 10.32
C LEU A 196 2.08 14.22 10.30
N PRO A 197 1.21 14.24 11.33
CA PRO A 197 0.19 15.27 11.51
C PRO A 197 0.83 16.64 11.74
N GLN A 198 0.33 17.68 11.07
CA GLN A 198 0.82 19.07 11.21
C GLN A 198 0.73 19.63 12.64
N ASN A 199 -0.13 19.05 13.48
CA ASN A 199 -0.32 19.42 14.89
C ASN A 199 0.48 18.53 15.88
N ALA A 200 1.36 17.66 15.38
CA ALA A 200 2.18 16.77 16.18
C ALA A 200 3.65 16.80 15.72
N GLU A 201 4.53 16.29 16.57
CA GLU A 201 5.95 16.10 16.25
C GLU A 201 6.30 14.62 16.33
N ALA A 202 7.11 14.16 15.36
CA ALA A 202 7.77 12.87 15.43
C ALA A 202 9.18 13.03 16.01
N LYS A 203 9.74 11.94 16.53
CA LYS A 203 11.15 11.86 16.93
C LYS A 203 11.90 10.95 15.97
N LEU A 204 12.88 11.51 15.28
CA LEU A 204 13.78 10.78 14.41
C LEU A 204 15.09 10.47 15.16
N PHE A 205 15.43 9.19 15.21
CA PHE A 205 16.68 8.69 15.76
C PHE A 205 17.58 8.18 14.64
N ILE A 206 18.82 8.67 14.60
CA ILE A 206 19.81 8.28 13.60
C ILE A 206 21.02 7.66 14.29
N LYS A 207 21.52 6.55 13.76
CA LYS A 207 22.75 5.91 14.21
C LYS A 207 23.63 5.53 13.03
N TYR A 208 24.84 6.06 13.05
CA TYR A 208 25.87 5.77 12.06
C TYR A 208 27.25 6.16 12.62
N PRO A 209 28.34 5.42 12.32
CA PRO A 209 29.68 5.76 12.83
C PRO A 209 30.25 7.09 12.32
N LYS A 210 29.73 7.65 11.23
CA LYS A 210 30.18 8.95 10.70
C LYS A 210 29.21 10.05 11.09
N SER A 211 29.76 11.23 11.39
CA SER A 211 28.98 12.41 11.72
C SER A 211 28.09 12.88 10.56
N ILE A 212 26.96 13.50 10.90
CA ILE A 212 26.08 14.16 9.93
C ILE A 212 26.74 15.47 9.49
N LYS A 213 26.86 15.66 8.17
CA LYS A 213 27.33 16.89 7.55
C LYS A 213 26.18 17.87 7.31
N SER A 214 25.03 17.38 6.84
CA SER A 214 23.84 18.20 6.64
C SER A 214 22.56 17.37 6.64
N ILE A 215 21.44 18.02 6.97
CA ILE A 215 20.08 17.50 6.80
C ILE A 215 19.30 18.54 6.00
N LYS A 216 18.62 18.11 4.92
CA LYS A 216 17.82 18.99 4.05
C LYS A 216 16.41 18.45 3.87
N SER A 217 15.41 19.32 3.95
CA SER A 217 14.02 19.00 3.63
C SER A 217 13.74 19.18 2.14
N PHE A 218 12.94 18.28 1.57
CA PHE A 218 12.37 18.38 0.23
C PHE A 218 10.87 18.06 0.26
N PRO A 219 9.97 18.95 -0.22
CA PRO A 219 10.24 20.33 -0.61
C PRO A 219 10.95 21.14 0.49
N THR A 220 11.61 22.24 0.09
CA THR A 220 12.23 23.16 1.04
C THR A 220 11.21 23.59 2.09
N ASP A 221 11.61 23.61 3.35
CA ASP A 221 10.79 23.97 4.51
C ASP A 221 9.54 23.12 4.78
N ALA A 222 9.32 22.02 4.03
CA ALA A 222 8.21 21.09 4.32
C ALA A 222 8.35 20.41 5.69
N LEU A 223 9.58 20.14 6.14
CA LEU A 223 9.91 19.57 7.43
C LEU A 223 10.84 20.49 8.22
N THR A 224 10.46 20.82 9.45
CA THR A 224 11.35 21.43 10.43
C THR A 224 12.05 20.34 11.23
N VAL A 225 13.37 20.46 11.36
CA VAL A 225 14.23 19.50 12.06
C VAL A 225 14.94 20.23 13.21
N THR A 226 14.70 19.79 14.43
CA THR A 226 15.33 20.37 15.63
C THR A 226 16.11 19.30 16.36
N ALA A 227 17.42 19.53 16.58
CA ALA A 227 18.25 18.59 17.33
C ALA A 227 17.73 18.46 18.77
N LEU A 228 17.59 17.23 19.25
CA LEU A 228 17.28 16.93 20.63
C LEU A 228 18.57 16.91 21.48
N PRO A 229 18.47 17.10 22.81
CA PRO A 229 19.62 16.99 23.70
C PRO A 229 20.35 15.65 23.54
N VAL A 230 21.68 15.71 23.47
CA VAL A 230 22.52 14.52 23.37
C VAL A 230 22.46 13.76 24.70
N GLY A 231 21.83 12.58 24.69
CA GLY A 231 21.86 11.66 25.82
C GLY A 231 23.16 10.85 25.86
N LYS A 232 23.28 9.93 26.83
CA LYS A 232 24.38 8.94 26.90
C LYS A 232 24.34 7.89 25.76
N SER A 233 23.36 7.98 24.88
CA SER A 233 23.14 7.05 23.78
C SER A 233 24.02 7.40 22.58
N SER A 234 24.47 6.40 21.84
CA SER A 234 25.16 6.60 20.55
C SER A 234 24.23 7.05 19.41
N TRP A 235 22.94 7.26 19.71
CA TRP A 235 21.93 7.70 18.76
C TRP A 235 21.78 9.22 18.79
N LEU A 236 21.70 9.83 17.61
CA LEU A 236 21.35 11.24 17.44
C LEU A 236 19.83 11.36 17.36
N GLY A 237 19.24 12.23 18.18
CA GLY A 237 17.80 12.48 18.19
C GLY A 237 17.42 13.82 17.57
N TYR A 238 16.31 13.85 16.84
CA TYR A 238 15.73 15.06 16.24
C TYR A 238 14.21 15.08 16.44
N ALA A 239 13.66 16.24 16.81
CA ALA A 239 12.23 16.51 16.68
C ALA A 239 11.93 16.90 15.23
N ILE A 240 10.91 16.30 14.65
CA ILE A 240 10.49 16.50 13.27
C ILE A 240 9.05 17.04 13.26
N LYS A 241 8.85 18.20 12.66
CA LYS A 241 7.54 18.82 12.49
C LYS A 241 7.20 18.98 11.01
N GLY A 242 5.98 18.62 10.64
CA GLY A 242 5.47 18.79 9.28
C GLY A 242 4.80 20.15 9.11
N ASN A 243 5.21 20.91 8.10
CA ASN A 243 4.71 22.27 7.87
C ASN A 243 3.67 22.32 6.75
N ALA A 244 3.83 21.52 5.69
CA ALA A 244 2.96 21.54 4.51
C ALA A 244 2.42 20.13 4.18
N TRP A 245 1.11 20.01 3.97
CA TRP A 245 0.47 18.76 3.54
C TRP A 245 1.14 18.22 2.27
N GLY A 246 1.51 16.93 2.25
CA GLY A 246 2.09 16.32 1.07
C GLY A 246 3.19 15.32 1.37
N ARG A 247 3.83 14.85 0.30
CA ARG A 247 5.06 14.05 0.42
C ARG A 247 6.19 14.99 0.80
N ALA A 248 7.00 14.59 1.76
CA ALA A 248 8.22 15.29 2.14
C ALA A 248 9.34 14.29 2.40
N LYS A 249 10.59 14.75 2.35
CA LYS A 249 11.75 13.90 2.54
C LYS A 249 12.86 14.65 3.25
N LEU A 250 13.58 13.96 4.13
CA LEU A 250 14.86 14.42 4.62
C LEU A 250 15.98 13.74 3.84
N LEU A 251 16.91 14.53 3.31
CA LEU A 251 18.19 14.04 2.78
C LEU A 251 19.28 14.32 3.82
N ILE A 252 19.82 13.26 4.39
CA ILE A 252 20.96 13.31 5.30
C ILE A 252 22.22 13.05 4.48
N THR A 253 23.18 13.97 4.55
CA THR A 253 24.52 13.76 4.00
C THR A 253 25.47 13.55 5.17
N TYR A 254 26.19 12.44 5.18
CA TYR A 254 27.20 12.13 6.18
C TYR A 254 28.59 12.68 5.79
N SER A 255 29.50 12.79 6.75
CA SER A 255 30.85 13.35 6.54
C SER A 255 31.71 12.55 5.55
N ASN A 256 31.40 11.27 5.34
CA ASN A 256 32.03 10.43 4.31
C ASN A 256 31.35 10.51 2.93
N GLY A 257 30.34 11.38 2.76
CA GLY A 257 29.65 11.60 1.49
C GLY A 257 28.62 10.53 1.11
N ILE A 258 28.23 9.67 2.05
CA ILE A 258 27.04 8.81 1.95
C ILE A 258 25.80 9.67 2.13
N GLU A 259 24.76 9.38 1.34
CA GLU A 259 23.47 10.03 1.43
C GLU A 259 22.36 9.06 1.85
N GLN A 260 21.52 9.49 2.78
CA GLN A 260 20.35 8.74 3.23
C GLN A 260 19.09 9.57 3.04
N SER A 261 18.09 8.99 2.39
CA SER A 261 16.76 9.58 2.26
C SER A 261 15.76 9.00 3.26
N ILE A 262 14.97 9.85 3.90
CA ILE A 262 13.89 9.45 4.81
C ILE A 262 12.59 10.07 4.33
N HIS A 263 11.62 9.23 3.97
CA HIS A 263 10.35 9.64 3.38
C HIS A 263 9.29 9.87 4.46
N TYR A 264 8.57 10.99 4.36
CA TYR A 264 7.44 11.33 5.21
C TYR A 264 6.20 11.65 4.37
N LYS A 265 5.02 11.38 4.93
CA LYS A 265 3.75 11.90 4.45
C LYS A 265 3.20 12.86 5.50
N ILE A 266 3.23 14.15 5.22
CA ILE A 266 2.63 15.16 6.09
C ILE A 266 1.13 15.19 5.81
N ILE A 267 0.34 15.10 6.87
CA ILE A 267 -1.12 15.16 6.85
C ILE A 267 -1.61 16.28 7.77
N ALA A 268 -2.86 16.69 7.59
CA ALA A 268 -3.59 17.52 8.54
C ALA A 268 -3.70 16.78 9.87
N SER A 269 -4.24 17.44 10.89
CA SER A 269 -4.51 16.75 12.15
C SER A 269 -5.35 15.49 11.92
N GLU A 270 -5.08 14.43 12.68
CA GLU A 270 -5.82 13.16 12.53
C GLU A 270 -7.33 13.37 12.65
N LYS A 271 -7.73 14.27 13.57
CA LYS A 271 -9.10 14.73 13.75
C LYS A 271 -9.69 15.30 12.45
N GLU A 272 -8.98 16.22 11.81
CA GLU A 272 -9.44 16.85 10.57
C GLU A 272 -9.50 15.86 9.41
N VAL A 273 -8.54 14.93 9.32
CA VAL A 273 -8.55 13.86 8.31
C VAL A 273 -9.82 13.01 8.45
N ILE A 274 -10.19 12.62 9.66
CA ILE A 274 -11.41 11.82 9.92
C ILE A 274 -12.70 12.64 9.71
N GLU A 275 -12.70 13.95 10.02
CA GLU A 275 -13.82 14.85 9.67
C GLU A 275 -14.00 14.98 8.15
N ASN A 276 -12.90 15.20 7.43
CA ASN A 276 -12.92 15.32 5.97
C ASN A 276 -13.38 14.03 5.30
N TYR A 277 -12.95 12.87 5.82
CA TYR A 277 -13.40 11.56 5.38
C TYR A 277 -14.92 11.38 5.57
N GLY A 278 -15.44 11.63 6.79
CA GLY A 278 -16.88 11.56 7.08
C GLY A 278 -17.73 12.49 6.22
N ARG A 279 -17.28 13.75 6.07
CA ARG A 279 -17.93 14.73 5.20
C ARG A 279 -17.95 14.26 3.76
N PHE A 280 -16.84 13.77 3.21
CA PHE A 280 -16.79 13.27 1.83
C PHE A 280 -17.79 12.12 1.62
N LEU A 281 -17.81 11.14 2.52
CA LEU A 281 -18.69 9.96 2.42
C LEU A 281 -20.19 10.32 2.43
N THR A 282 -20.54 11.33 3.23
CA THR A 282 -21.93 11.79 3.42
C THR A 282 -22.32 12.97 2.53
N THR A 283 -21.44 13.42 1.63
CA THR A 283 -21.73 14.49 0.65
C THR A 283 -21.44 14.05 -0.77
N LYS A 284 -20.19 13.75 -1.11
CA LYS A 284 -19.76 13.35 -2.45
C LYS A 284 -20.18 11.93 -2.78
N GLN A 285 -20.10 11.01 -1.82
CA GLN A 285 -20.54 9.62 -2.00
C GLN A 285 -22.00 9.39 -1.64
N TRP A 286 -22.68 10.38 -1.06
CA TRP A 286 -24.08 10.23 -0.66
C TRP A 286 -25.00 10.21 -1.88
N PHE A 287 -25.45 9.03 -2.24
CA PHE A 287 -26.40 8.75 -3.31
C PHE A 287 -27.82 8.78 -2.77
N ASN A 288 -28.64 9.70 -3.29
CA ASN A 288 -30.03 9.86 -2.90
C ASN A 288 -30.89 10.17 -4.12
N GLN A 289 -31.23 9.13 -4.88
CA GLN A 289 -32.06 9.21 -6.08
C GLN A 289 -33.44 8.60 -5.83
N SER A 290 -34.51 9.32 -6.16
CA SER A 290 -35.90 8.90 -5.92
C SER A 290 -36.29 7.62 -6.66
N ASN A 291 -35.74 7.41 -7.86
CA ASN A 291 -36.11 6.34 -8.77
C ASN A 291 -34.97 5.35 -9.04
N ASP A 292 -34.06 5.14 -8.09
CA ASP A 292 -33.02 4.12 -8.26
C ASP A 292 -33.66 2.72 -8.34
N ILE A 293 -33.54 2.11 -9.52
CA ILE A 293 -34.15 0.81 -9.83
C ILE A 293 -33.55 -0.32 -8.98
N PHE A 294 -32.28 -0.19 -8.60
CA PHE A 294 -31.53 -1.14 -7.76
C PHE A 294 -31.75 -0.92 -6.26
N LYS A 295 -32.56 0.08 -5.88
CA LYS A 295 -32.96 0.33 -4.48
C LYS A 295 -31.74 0.56 -3.56
N ARG A 296 -30.78 1.35 -4.01
CA ARG A 296 -29.58 1.74 -3.27
C ARG A 296 -29.76 3.06 -2.51
N SER A 297 -30.76 3.87 -2.83
CA SER A 297 -31.00 5.13 -2.14
C SER A 297 -31.73 4.96 -0.79
N PRO A 298 -31.37 5.74 0.24
CA PRO A 298 -30.18 6.59 0.33
C PRO A 298 -28.95 5.80 0.82
N SER A 299 -27.75 6.05 0.28
CA SER A 299 -26.52 5.36 0.72
C SER A 299 -25.23 6.09 0.34
N PRO A 300 -24.12 5.83 1.05
CA PRO A 300 -22.78 6.09 0.54
C PRO A 300 -22.39 5.05 -0.53
N ILE A 301 -22.20 5.46 -1.78
CA ILE A 301 -21.79 4.58 -2.90
C ILE A 301 -20.33 4.83 -3.30
N THR A 302 -19.76 3.95 -4.11
CA THR A 302 -18.41 4.09 -4.65
C THR A 302 -18.21 5.39 -5.44
N TYR A 303 -17.00 5.94 -5.39
CA TYR A 303 -16.62 7.16 -6.08
C TYR A 303 -15.41 6.91 -6.98
N ASP A 304 -15.46 7.45 -8.19
CA ASP A 304 -14.34 7.50 -9.11
C ASP A 304 -13.60 8.83 -8.87
N ASN A 305 -12.41 8.76 -8.26
CA ASN A 305 -11.60 9.93 -7.97
C ASN A 305 -10.96 10.54 -9.22
N GLU A 306 -10.76 9.78 -10.30
CA GLU A 306 -10.20 10.32 -11.55
C GLU A 306 -11.27 11.13 -12.29
N LYS A 307 -12.48 10.58 -12.39
CA LYS A 307 -13.63 11.25 -13.02
C LYS A 307 -14.38 12.19 -12.10
N GLN A 308 -14.04 12.21 -10.81
CA GLN A 308 -14.70 13.01 -9.77
C GLN A 308 -16.23 12.82 -9.74
N GLN A 309 -16.68 11.56 -9.77
CA GLN A 309 -18.11 11.25 -9.81
C GLN A 309 -18.47 9.97 -9.06
N GLN A 310 -19.75 9.87 -8.68
CA GLN A 310 -20.34 8.66 -8.14
C GLN A 310 -20.37 7.52 -9.18
N VAL A 311 -19.97 6.32 -8.79
CA VAL A 311 -20.03 5.12 -9.63
C VAL A 311 -21.40 4.47 -9.50
N THR A 312 -22.29 4.77 -10.45
CA THR A 312 -23.67 4.24 -10.45
C THR A 312 -23.80 2.93 -11.22
N GLN A 313 -22.84 2.61 -12.09
CA GLN A 313 -22.70 1.35 -12.82
C GLN A 313 -21.22 1.02 -13.01
N ASP A 314 -20.90 -0.27 -12.95
CA ASP A 314 -19.56 -0.82 -13.23
C ASP A 314 -19.75 -2.26 -13.76
N ASN A 315 -18.81 -2.77 -14.55
CA ASN A 315 -18.89 -4.15 -15.06
C ASN A 315 -18.56 -5.21 -13.98
N ARG A 316 -18.14 -4.77 -12.80
CA ARG A 316 -18.01 -5.56 -11.58
C ARG A 316 -19.20 -5.23 -10.68
N ALA A 317 -20.13 -6.17 -10.57
CA ALA A 317 -21.44 -5.91 -9.97
C ALA A 317 -21.36 -5.32 -8.55
N TRP A 318 -20.38 -5.75 -7.77
CA TRP A 318 -20.17 -5.30 -6.40
C TRP A 318 -19.76 -3.84 -6.27
N ILE A 319 -18.98 -3.28 -7.22
CA ILE A 319 -18.46 -1.91 -7.15
C ILE A 319 -19.59 -0.89 -7.08
N ALA A 320 -20.68 -1.10 -7.82
CA ALA A 320 -21.87 -0.26 -7.79
C ALA A 320 -22.98 -0.84 -6.89
N GLY A 321 -22.68 -1.90 -6.14
CA GLY A 321 -23.63 -2.82 -5.53
C GLY A 321 -23.90 -2.66 -4.04
N LEU A 322 -23.16 -1.80 -3.33
CA LEU A 322 -23.24 -1.61 -1.88
C LEU A 322 -22.93 -2.84 -1.01
N SER A 323 -22.44 -3.92 -1.56
CA SER A 323 -22.03 -5.11 -0.81
C SER A 323 -20.80 -5.70 -1.48
N ASP A 324 -20.25 -6.78 -0.92
CA ASP A 324 -18.88 -7.24 -1.20
C ASP A 324 -17.81 -6.21 -0.72
N GLU A 325 -16.53 -6.56 -0.64
CA GLU A 325 -15.52 -5.63 -0.09
C GLU A 325 -15.40 -4.34 -0.91
N GLY A 326 -15.50 -4.45 -2.24
CA GLY A 326 -15.37 -3.31 -3.14
C GLY A 326 -16.60 -2.38 -3.14
N GLY A 327 -17.77 -2.86 -2.71
CA GLY A 327 -19.00 -2.06 -2.62
C GLY A 327 -19.33 -1.58 -1.21
N ALA A 328 -18.90 -2.32 -0.19
CA ALA A 328 -19.21 -2.03 1.21
C ALA A 328 -18.32 -0.97 1.85
N GLY A 329 -17.10 -0.79 1.34
CA GLY A 329 -16.08 0.05 1.97
C GLY A 329 -16.52 1.49 2.26
N ALA A 330 -17.28 2.11 1.35
CA ALA A 330 -17.73 3.50 1.51
C ALA A 330 -18.69 3.67 2.70
N TRP A 331 -19.78 2.89 2.75
CA TRP A 331 -20.76 3.04 3.82
C TRP A 331 -20.26 2.47 5.14
N LEU A 332 -19.45 1.42 5.11
CA LEU A 332 -18.86 0.88 6.33
C LEU A 332 -17.89 1.89 6.94
N GLY A 333 -17.02 2.52 6.14
CA GLY A 333 -16.14 3.58 6.61
C GLY A 333 -16.91 4.76 7.20
N ALA A 334 -18.03 5.15 6.59
CA ALA A 334 -18.87 6.25 7.06
C ALA A 334 -19.49 5.97 8.43
N ILE A 335 -19.87 4.72 8.69
CA ILE A 335 -20.39 4.25 9.97
C ILE A 335 -19.27 4.09 10.98
N MET A 336 -18.20 3.35 10.66
CA MET A 336 -17.10 3.05 11.58
C MET A 336 -16.42 4.30 12.12
N LYS A 337 -16.27 5.35 11.31
CA LYS A 337 -15.67 6.61 11.80
C LYS A 337 -16.48 7.26 12.92
N GLN A 338 -17.79 7.00 13.02
CA GLN A 338 -18.64 7.56 14.09
C GLN A 338 -18.30 6.98 15.47
N LEU A 339 -17.65 5.82 15.53
CA LEU A 339 -17.18 5.23 16.80
C LEU A 339 -16.06 6.07 17.43
N VAL A 340 -15.20 6.65 16.58
CA VAL A 340 -14.03 7.43 16.99
C VAL A 340 -14.38 8.91 17.09
N GLN A 341 -15.09 9.43 16.09
CA GLN A 341 -15.41 10.85 15.99
C GLN A 341 -16.85 11.06 15.48
N PRO A 342 -17.85 10.93 16.38
CA PRO A 342 -19.26 11.03 16.01
C PRO A 342 -19.62 12.44 15.51
N ASN A 343 -20.44 12.49 14.46
CA ASN A 343 -21.05 13.72 13.95
C ASN A 343 -22.55 13.52 13.76
N LYS A 344 -23.37 14.35 14.42
CA LYS A 344 -24.83 14.20 14.43
C LYS A 344 -25.47 14.23 13.03
N LEU A 345 -25.03 15.15 12.16
CA LEU A 345 -25.60 15.30 10.81
C LEU A 345 -25.25 14.10 9.92
N GLU A 346 -24.04 13.57 10.06
CA GLU A 346 -23.63 12.35 9.38
C GLU A 346 -24.44 11.15 9.90
N ILE A 347 -24.58 11.01 11.22
CA ILE A 347 -25.33 9.93 11.86
C ILE A 347 -26.80 9.94 11.44
N ASP A 348 -27.44 11.10 11.33
CA ASP A 348 -28.84 11.20 10.88
C ASP A 348 -29.05 10.63 9.48
N LYS A 349 -28.09 10.83 8.58
CA LYS A 349 -28.08 10.20 7.25
C LYS A 349 -27.86 8.70 7.35
N LEU A 350 -26.85 8.29 8.12
CA LEU A 350 -26.47 6.88 8.23
C LEU A 350 -27.56 6.03 8.88
N LYS A 351 -28.34 6.57 9.83
CA LYS A 351 -29.55 5.93 10.35
C LYS A 351 -30.53 5.58 9.23
N GLN A 352 -30.83 6.53 8.34
CA GLN A 352 -31.73 6.27 7.21
C GLN A 352 -31.18 5.16 6.30
N PHE A 353 -29.88 5.16 6.02
CA PHE A 353 -29.25 4.08 5.25
C PHE A 353 -29.39 2.72 5.96
N VAL A 354 -29.06 2.66 7.26
CA VAL A 354 -29.15 1.45 8.08
C VAL A 354 -30.56 0.87 8.07
N ASP A 355 -31.56 1.71 8.33
CA ASP A 355 -32.96 1.28 8.53
C ASP A 355 -33.69 0.95 7.22
N THR A 356 -33.23 1.48 6.08
CA THR A 356 -33.96 1.37 4.80
C THR A 356 -33.24 0.60 3.70
N VAL A 357 -31.91 0.59 3.70
CA VAL A 357 -31.09 -0.05 2.66
C VAL A 357 -30.28 -1.20 3.23
N MET A 358 -29.51 -0.97 4.29
CA MET A 358 -28.68 -2.01 4.89
C MET A 358 -29.55 -3.14 5.42
N PHE A 359 -30.43 -2.85 6.39
CA PHE A 359 -31.30 -3.87 6.99
C PHE A 359 -32.66 -3.92 6.30
N GLY A 360 -32.75 -4.72 5.24
CA GLY A 360 -33.96 -4.93 4.45
C GLY A 360 -33.69 -5.12 2.97
N ARG A 361 -32.55 -4.61 2.45
CA ARG A 361 -32.13 -4.80 1.06
C ARG A 361 -30.81 -5.54 0.96
N ILE A 362 -29.74 -5.00 1.56
CA ILE A 362 -28.41 -5.66 1.60
C ILE A 362 -28.49 -6.91 2.48
N GLN A 363 -28.98 -6.74 3.71
CA GLN A 363 -29.28 -7.80 4.65
C GLN A 363 -30.78 -8.09 4.67
N LEU A 364 -31.15 -9.36 4.67
CA LEU A 364 -32.55 -9.78 4.74
C LEU A 364 -33.10 -9.57 6.16
N ARG A 365 -34.18 -8.80 6.31
CA ARG A 365 -34.79 -8.54 7.63
C ARG A 365 -35.88 -9.55 8.04
N ASN A 366 -36.38 -10.35 7.10
CA ASN A 366 -37.51 -11.27 7.31
C ASN A 366 -37.28 -12.62 6.60
N GLY A 367 -38.09 -13.62 6.96
CA GLY A 367 -38.14 -14.93 6.30
C GLY A 367 -37.10 -15.93 6.81
N ALA A 368 -37.05 -17.11 6.19
CA ALA A 368 -36.16 -18.21 6.59
C ALA A 368 -34.67 -17.84 6.52
N ASN A 369 -34.31 -16.93 5.61
CA ASN A 369 -32.94 -16.44 5.43
C ASN A 369 -32.70 -15.10 6.14
N LYS A 370 -33.46 -14.75 7.18
CA LYS A 370 -33.23 -13.54 7.98
C LYS A 370 -31.76 -13.46 8.41
N TYR A 371 -31.21 -12.25 8.33
CA TYR A 371 -29.81 -11.87 8.53
C TYR A 371 -28.83 -12.27 7.43
N GLY A 372 -29.28 -13.01 6.40
CA GLY A 372 -28.49 -13.29 5.22
C GLY A 372 -28.09 -12.01 4.48
N VAL A 373 -26.84 -11.94 4.03
CA VAL A 373 -26.27 -10.75 3.36
C VAL A 373 -26.02 -11.05 1.88
N LYS A 374 -26.65 -10.27 1.01
CA LYS A 374 -26.52 -10.40 -0.44
C LYS A 374 -25.13 -9.99 -0.93
N LYS A 375 -24.67 -10.57 -2.04
CA LYS A 375 -23.43 -10.17 -2.71
C LYS A 375 -23.48 -8.78 -3.32
N SER A 376 -24.63 -8.34 -3.84
CA SER A 376 -24.78 -7.03 -4.46
C SER A 376 -26.25 -6.63 -4.61
N LEU A 377 -26.55 -5.33 -4.56
CA LEU A 377 -27.84 -4.78 -5.01
C LEU A 377 -27.86 -4.45 -6.51
N PHE A 378 -26.69 -4.23 -7.12
CA PHE A 378 -26.54 -4.01 -8.56
C PHE A 378 -26.26 -5.34 -9.27
N TYR A 379 -26.86 -5.54 -10.43
CA TYR A 379 -26.74 -6.76 -11.24
C TYR A 379 -26.95 -6.42 -12.71
N TYR A 380 -26.58 -7.35 -13.61
CA TYR A 380 -26.73 -7.22 -15.06
C TYR A 380 -27.68 -8.29 -15.62
N GLU A 381 -28.90 -7.87 -15.95
CA GLU A 381 -29.94 -8.67 -16.62
C GLU A 381 -30.67 -7.80 -17.65
N PRO A 382 -30.07 -7.54 -18.83
CA PRO A 382 -30.59 -6.60 -19.82
C PRO A 382 -31.99 -6.96 -20.32
N ASP A 383 -32.30 -8.27 -20.42
CA ASP A 383 -33.58 -8.75 -20.95
C ASP A 383 -34.75 -8.61 -19.96
N SER A 384 -34.44 -8.53 -18.66
CA SER A 384 -35.45 -8.43 -17.58
C SER A 384 -35.57 -7.02 -16.99
N MET A 385 -34.71 -6.09 -17.42
CA MET A 385 -34.67 -4.72 -16.91
C MET A 385 -35.23 -3.73 -17.94
N PRO A 386 -35.71 -2.55 -17.50
CA PRO A 386 -36.18 -1.52 -18.42
C PRO A 386 -35.15 -1.21 -19.50
N LYS A 387 -35.62 -0.93 -20.72
CA LYS A 387 -34.75 -0.49 -21.82
C LYS A 387 -33.90 0.70 -21.36
N ASN A 388 -32.64 0.74 -21.81
CA ASN A 388 -31.65 1.76 -21.46
C ASN A 388 -31.22 1.80 -19.97
N THR A 389 -31.46 0.72 -19.21
CA THR A 389 -30.93 0.59 -17.85
C THR A 389 -29.40 0.64 -17.81
N TYR A 390 -28.75 -0.07 -18.73
CA TYR A 390 -27.29 -0.26 -18.72
C TYR A 390 -26.59 0.65 -19.73
N SER A 391 -25.47 1.26 -19.33
CA SER A 391 -24.66 2.07 -20.23
C SER A 391 -24.07 1.23 -21.35
N THR A 392 -24.17 1.70 -22.60
CA THR A 392 -23.54 1.05 -23.77
C THR A 392 -22.02 1.22 -23.81
N THR A 393 -21.46 2.13 -23.00
CA THR A 393 -20.01 2.36 -22.91
C THR A 393 -19.29 1.38 -21.98
N ILE A 394 -20.03 0.57 -21.22
CA ILE A 394 -19.49 -0.39 -20.26
C ILE A 394 -19.60 -1.80 -20.86
N ASN A 395 -18.48 -2.52 -20.88
CA ASN A 395 -18.48 -3.93 -21.28
C ASN A 395 -18.98 -4.82 -20.14
N PHE A 396 -20.26 -5.20 -20.20
CA PHE A 396 -20.87 -6.16 -19.28
C PHE A 396 -20.72 -7.63 -19.70
N LYS A 397 -20.05 -7.94 -20.82
CA LYS A 397 -19.74 -9.32 -21.24
C LYS A 397 -18.49 -9.83 -20.51
N THR A 398 -18.57 -9.88 -19.20
CA THR A 398 -17.49 -10.31 -18.29
C THR A 398 -18.07 -11.18 -17.18
N TRP A 399 -17.26 -12.08 -16.62
CA TRP A 399 -17.65 -12.94 -15.50
C TRP A 399 -18.08 -12.14 -14.26
N SER A 400 -17.59 -10.91 -14.11
CA SER A 400 -17.87 -10.01 -12.98
C SER A 400 -19.22 -9.28 -13.06
N ALA A 401 -19.89 -9.35 -14.22
CA ALA A 401 -21.21 -8.77 -14.43
C ALA A 401 -22.27 -9.80 -14.02
N TRP A 402 -22.56 -9.87 -12.73
CA TRP A 402 -23.41 -10.90 -12.16
C TRP A 402 -24.89 -10.72 -12.53
N PRO A 403 -25.61 -11.80 -12.89
CA PRO A 403 -27.07 -11.77 -12.95
C PRO A 403 -27.66 -11.63 -11.54
N LYS A 404 -28.97 -11.36 -11.46
CA LYS A 404 -29.67 -11.13 -10.20
C LYS A 404 -29.53 -12.30 -9.24
N LYS A 405 -29.64 -13.53 -9.75
CA LYS A 405 -29.46 -14.76 -8.95
C LYS A 405 -28.14 -14.77 -8.20
N GLU A 406 -27.06 -14.34 -8.86
CA GLU A 406 -25.73 -14.34 -8.26
C GLU A 406 -25.53 -13.12 -7.35
N ALA A 407 -26.08 -11.96 -7.70
CA ALA A 407 -26.08 -10.78 -6.82
C ALA A 407 -26.86 -11.00 -5.51
N ASP A 408 -27.98 -11.74 -5.56
CA ASP A 408 -28.79 -12.08 -4.39
C ASP A 408 -28.23 -13.27 -3.57
N ASN A 409 -27.15 -13.92 -4.04
CA ASN A 409 -26.54 -15.05 -3.33
C ASN A 409 -26.06 -14.63 -1.93
N LEU A 410 -26.31 -15.49 -0.95
CA LEU A 410 -26.03 -15.26 0.48
C LEU A 410 -24.79 -16.00 0.98
N GLY A 411 -24.16 -16.82 0.14
CA GLY A 411 -23.11 -17.77 0.49
C GLY A 411 -21.71 -17.19 0.65
N ARG A 412 -21.55 -15.87 0.61
CA ARG A 412 -20.24 -15.20 0.73
C ARG A 412 -20.03 -14.69 2.16
N SER A 413 -19.31 -15.46 2.98
CA SER A 413 -19.11 -15.16 4.41
C SER A 413 -18.47 -13.80 4.65
N TYR A 414 -17.58 -13.35 3.75
CA TYR A 414 -16.86 -12.07 3.82
C TYR A 414 -17.80 -10.84 3.83
N ASN A 415 -19.06 -10.99 3.41
CA ASN A 415 -20.02 -9.89 3.41
C ASN A 415 -20.63 -9.61 4.78
N TYR A 416 -20.71 -10.62 5.65
CA TYR A 416 -21.39 -10.55 6.94
C TYR A 416 -20.67 -9.64 7.95
N PRO A 417 -19.33 -9.69 8.10
CA PRO A 417 -18.61 -8.81 9.02
C PRO A 417 -18.88 -7.32 8.80
N HIS A 418 -19.08 -6.88 7.55
CA HIS A 418 -19.39 -5.48 7.26
C HIS A 418 -20.71 -5.03 7.91
N VAL A 419 -21.77 -5.83 7.74
CA VAL A 419 -23.10 -5.52 8.28
C VAL A 419 -23.13 -5.68 9.80
N ALA A 420 -22.48 -6.73 10.33
CA ALA A 420 -22.35 -6.94 11.77
C ALA A 420 -21.63 -5.77 12.46
N ALA A 421 -20.53 -5.29 11.87
CA ALA A 421 -19.80 -4.13 12.38
C ALA A 421 -20.65 -2.85 12.37
N ALA A 422 -21.43 -2.62 11.32
CA ALA A 422 -22.32 -1.46 11.25
C ALA A 422 -23.41 -1.50 12.34
N HIS A 423 -24.10 -2.63 12.52
CA HIS A 423 -25.05 -2.81 13.61
C HIS A 423 -24.38 -2.61 14.97
N TRP A 424 -23.18 -3.14 15.16
CA TRP A 424 -22.43 -2.97 16.40
C TRP A 424 -22.09 -1.49 16.69
N VAL A 425 -21.73 -0.70 15.67
CA VAL A 425 -21.53 0.75 15.85
C VAL A 425 -22.83 1.45 16.22
N MET A 426 -23.95 1.10 15.59
CA MET A 426 -25.27 1.66 15.97
C MET A 426 -25.63 1.34 17.42
N TYR A 427 -25.34 0.12 17.88
CA TYR A 427 -25.42 -0.25 19.29
C TYR A 427 -24.54 0.65 20.17
N ARG A 428 -23.25 0.81 19.82
CA ARG A 428 -22.32 1.63 20.61
C ARG A 428 -22.77 3.08 20.71
N LEU A 429 -23.30 3.64 19.61
CA LEU A 429 -23.84 4.99 19.58
C LEU A 429 -25.10 5.12 20.44
N ALA A 430 -26.08 4.20 20.29
CA ALA A 430 -27.32 4.20 21.06
C ALA A 430 -27.09 4.01 22.57
N ARG A 431 -26.13 3.14 22.93
CA ARG A 431 -25.87 2.80 24.34
C ARG A 431 -25.13 3.88 25.10
N ASN A 432 -24.17 4.55 24.44
CA ASN A 432 -23.15 5.37 25.11
C ASN A 432 -23.29 6.88 24.85
N TYR A 433 -24.17 7.30 23.94
CA TYR A 433 -24.36 8.72 23.62
C TYR A 433 -25.83 9.10 23.70
N GLN A 434 -26.08 10.33 24.17
CA GLN A 434 -27.43 10.90 24.16
C GLN A 434 -27.66 11.69 22.87
N GLY A 435 -28.84 11.51 22.26
CA GLY A 435 -29.27 12.31 21.11
C GLY A 435 -28.60 11.97 19.79
N LEU A 436 -27.75 10.92 19.68
CA LEU A 436 -27.16 10.49 18.40
C LEU A 436 -28.02 9.40 17.72
N VAL A 437 -28.16 8.27 18.40
CA VAL A 437 -29.08 7.17 18.04
C VAL A 437 -30.08 7.02 19.18
N GLU A 438 -31.29 6.56 18.89
CA GLU A 438 -32.31 6.38 19.91
C GLU A 438 -31.86 5.35 20.95
N GLN A 439 -31.81 5.76 22.22
CA GLN A 439 -31.23 4.92 23.26
C GLN A 439 -31.98 3.60 23.40
N ALA A 440 -33.31 3.59 23.24
CA ALA A 440 -34.12 2.38 23.40
C ALA A 440 -33.73 1.25 22.42
N THR A 441 -33.11 1.56 21.28
CA THR A 441 -32.76 0.58 20.24
C THR A 441 -31.42 -0.12 20.47
N TRP A 442 -30.66 0.26 21.52
CA TRP A 442 -29.30 -0.29 21.73
C TRP A 442 -29.27 -1.82 21.75
N LYS A 443 -30.29 -2.44 22.37
CA LYS A 443 -30.36 -3.90 22.53
C LYS A 443 -30.65 -4.60 21.20
N GLU A 444 -31.51 -3.99 20.38
CA GLU A 444 -31.86 -4.51 19.05
C GLU A 444 -30.64 -4.51 18.14
N HIS A 445 -29.92 -3.38 18.03
CA HIS A 445 -28.69 -3.31 17.23
C HIS A 445 -27.62 -4.30 17.68
N LEU A 446 -27.51 -4.57 18.99
CA LEU A 446 -26.58 -5.57 19.50
C LEU A 446 -26.99 -6.99 19.10
N ILE A 447 -28.29 -7.30 19.16
CA ILE A 447 -28.83 -8.59 18.72
C ILE A 447 -28.61 -8.75 17.21
N ASP A 448 -28.93 -7.73 16.41
CA ASP A 448 -28.75 -7.79 14.95
C ASP A 448 -27.29 -8.00 14.57
N ALA A 449 -26.34 -7.37 15.27
CA ALA A 449 -24.91 -7.63 15.06
C ALA A 449 -24.54 -9.10 15.34
N ALA A 450 -25.00 -9.65 16.47
CA ALA A 450 -24.73 -11.04 16.86
C ALA A 450 -25.38 -12.05 15.89
N GLU A 451 -26.66 -11.84 15.57
CA GLU A 451 -27.42 -12.68 14.65
C GLU A 451 -26.88 -12.65 13.22
N THR A 452 -26.30 -11.51 12.80
CA THR A 452 -25.56 -11.44 11.53
C THR A 452 -24.38 -12.42 11.53
N GLY A 453 -23.61 -12.47 12.62
CA GLY A 453 -22.51 -13.42 12.76
C GLY A 453 -22.98 -14.88 12.79
N LEU A 454 -24.08 -15.18 13.48
CA LEU A 454 -24.67 -16.53 13.49
C LEU A 454 -25.22 -16.94 12.12
N ALA A 455 -25.81 -16.00 11.38
CA ALA A 455 -26.32 -16.24 10.05
C ALA A 455 -25.20 -16.51 9.04
N MET A 456 -24.00 -15.93 9.22
CA MET A 456 -22.82 -16.24 8.42
C MET A 456 -22.51 -17.75 8.45
N VAL A 457 -22.42 -18.32 9.66
CA VAL A 457 -22.14 -19.75 9.85
C VAL A 457 -23.24 -20.62 9.24
N ARG A 458 -24.50 -20.20 9.34
CA ARG A 458 -25.66 -20.95 8.82
C ARG A 458 -25.79 -20.88 7.30
N LEU A 459 -25.56 -19.71 6.70
CA LEU A 459 -25.91 -19.42 5.31
C LEU A 459 -24.71 -19.34 4.37
N ALA A 460 -23.50 -19.21 4.91
CA ALA A 460 -22.25 -19.08 4.16
C ALA A 460 -21.08 -19.86 4.82
N PRO A 461 -21.22 -21.18 5.07
CA PRO A 461 -20.28 -21.94 5.90
C PRO A 461 -18.88 -22.14 5.30
N GLU A 462 -18.69 -21.90 3.99
CA GLU A 462 -17.48 -22.29 3.25
C GLU A 462 -16.19 -21.66 3.80
N TYR A 463 -16.29 -20.43 4.31
CA TYR A 463 -15.17 -19.69 4.92
C TYR A 463 -15.60 -19.01 6.24
N ALA A 464 -16.57 -19.58 6.95
CA ALA A 464 -17.16 -19.03 8.17
C ALA A 464 -16.45 -19.49 9.45
#